data_AF-A0A4R0EQY9-F1
#
_entry.id   AF-A0A4R0EQY9-F1
#
_cell.length_a   1.000
_cell.length_b   1.000
_cell.length_c   1.000
_cell.angle_alpha   90.00
_cell.angle_beta   90.00
_cell.angle_gamma   90.00
#
_symmetry.space_group_name_H-M   'P 1'
#
loop_
_entity.id
_entity.type
_entity.pdbx_description
1 polymer ?
#
loop_
_entity_poly.entity_id
_entity_poly.type
_entity_poly.pdbx_seq_one_letter_code
_entity_poly.pdbx_strand_id
1 'polypeptide(L)'
;MKLKFLAIALFPLTLAACQSGDIQKVGDVAVSVLQQQNADKTLASYQWSTTTGSAPKPLVLNFDDKGRLGISTSCNGMGSSWKIENNQIVTGHLMATQMACPEASMQQESVASDLFSNRKAPFVLDLKDPQNPTLTVISATGQKYVFTGKMTPETKYNAQAEIIFLEISPETKSCTGVAPQTCLQVRELKYNDSGVKTQIDKDWTLFYDQIEGFEHNPAERQVIRVKRYEIKNPAADQSKYAYVHDMTVERTTVK
;
A
#
# COMPACT_ATOMS: atom_id res chain seq x y z
N MET A 1 27.42 -81.25 -37.46
CA MET A 1 26.33 -81.30 -36.45
C MET A 1 26.65 -80.30 -35.36
N LYS A 2 25.85 -79.23 -35.24
CA LYS A 2 26.06 -78.13 -34.28
C LYS A 2 24.90 -78.14 -33.28
N LEU A 3 25.19 -78.44 -32.00
CA LEU A 3 24.37 -78.00 -30.88
C LEU A 3 25.16 -76.91 -30.14
N LYS A 4 24.58 -75.72 -30.00
CA LYS A 4 25.10 -74.66 -29.13
C LYS A 4 24.11 -74.45 -28.00
N PHE A 5 24.61 -74.56 -26.77
CA PHE A 5 23.90 -74.33 -25.52
C PHE A 5 23.52 -72.86 -25.34
N LEU A 6 22.31 -72.63 -24.84
CA LEU A 6 21.82 -71.35 -24.34
C LEU A 6 22.41 -71.10 -22.92
N ALA A 7 23.01 -69.94 -22.70
CA ALA A 7 23.31 -69.41 -21.37
C ALA A 7 22.43 -68.18 -21.12
N ILE A 8 21.60 -68.26 -20.08
CA ILE A 8 20.72 -67.19 -19.61
C ILE A 8 21.54 -66.32 -18.64
N ALA A 9 21.71 -65.04 -18.97
CA ALA A 9 22.31 -64.05 -18.06
C ALA A 9 21.19 -63.17 -17.46
N LEU A 10 21.00 -63.28 -16.14
CA LEU A 10 20.17 -62.37 -15.35
C LEU A 10 20.90 -61.02 -15.20
N PHE A 11 20.26 -59.94 -15.62
CA PHE A 11 20.67 -58.57 -15.27
C PHE A 11 19.96 -58.13 -13.98
N PRO A 12 20.66 -57.57 -12.98
CA PRO A 12 20.02 -56.93 -11.83
C PRO A 12 19.45 -55.56 -12.24
N LEU A 13 18.13 -55.41 -12.10
CA LEU A 13 17.46 -54.11 -12.16
C LEU A 13 17.82 -53.29 -10.92
N THR A 14 18.74 -52.34 -11.07
CA THR A 14 18.93 -51.26 -10.10
C THR A 14 17.80 -50.24 -10.29
N LEU A 15 16.84 -50.19 -9.37
CA LEU A 15 15.89 -49.07 -9.29
C LEU A 15 16.67 -47.81 -8.89
N ALA A 16 16.83 -46.87 -9.84
CA ALA A 16 17.20 -45.51 -9.52
C ALA A 16 16.02 -44.83 -8.81
N ALA A 17 16.17 -44.55 -7.52
CA ALA A 17 15.24 -43.69 -6.79
C ALA A 17 15.34 -42.28 -7.39
N CYS A 18 14.30 -41.85 -8.10
CA CYS A 18 14.18 -40.47 -8.58
C CYS A 18 14.09 -39.54 -7.36
N GLN A 19 15.07 -38.67 -7.20
CA GLN A 19 15.06 -37.62 -6.18
C GLN A 19 14.01 -36.57 -6.56
N SER A 20 12.89 -36.55 -5.84
CA SER A 20 11.80 -35.57 -6.02
C SER A 20 12.17 -34.14 -5.59
N GLY A 21 13.39 -33.92 -5.07
CA GLY A 21 13.83 -32.65 -4.50
C GLY A 21 14.13 -31.56 -5.56
N ASP A 22 14.56 -31.95 -6.76
CA ASP A 22 14.96 -30.98 -7.78
C ASP A 22 13.76 -30.27 -8.42
N ILE A 23 12.61 -30.95 -8.54
CA ILE A 23 11.42 -30.38 -9.17
C ILE A 23 10.77 -29.31 -8.27
N GLN A 24 10.73 -29.53 -6.95
CA GLN A 24 10.24 -28.51 -6.00
C GLN A 24 11.17 -27.29 -5.97
N LYS A 25 12.49 -27.51 -5.99
CA LYS A 25 13.47 -26.42 -5.95
C LYS A 25 13.44 -25.58 -7.23
N VAL A 26 13.26 -26.20 -8.40
CA VAL A 26 13.09 -25.49 -9.68
C VAL A 26 11.78 -24.71 -9.72
N GLY A 27 10.70 -25.25 -9.17
CA GLY A 27 9.42 -24.54 -9.00
C GLY A 27 9.52 -23.32 -8.10
N ASP A 28 10.14 -23.46 -6.91
CA ASP A 28 10.35 -22.37 -5.96
C ASP A 28 11.27 -21.28 -6.53
N VAL A 29 12.30 -21.66 -7.29
CA VAL A 29 13.20 -20.71 -7.97
C VAL A 29 12.46 -19.97 -9.08
N ALA A 30 11.69 -20.65 -9.93
CA ALA A 30 10.91 -20.01 -10.99
C ALA A 30 9.85 -19.03 -10.44
N VAL A 31 9.18 -19.38 -9.34
CA VAL A 31 8.24 -18.49 -8.64
C VAL A 31 8.95 -17.27 -8.05
N SER A 32 10.13 -17.45 -7.43
CA SER A 32 10.91 -16.34 -6.89
C SER A 32 11.42 -15.38 -7.98
N VAL A 33 11.78 -15.91 -9.16
CA VAL A 33 12.26 -15.12 -10.31
C VAL A 33 11.11 -14.34 -10.97
N LEU A 34 9.92 -14.94 -11.09
CA LEU A 34 8.73 -14.26 -11.61
C LEU A 34 8.18 -13.18 -10.66
N GLN A 35 8.26 -13.41 -9.34
CA GLN A 35 7.92 -12.41 -8.32
C GLN A 35 8.86 -11.20 -8.34
N GLN A 36 10.10 -11.35 -8.83
CA GLN A 36 11.08 -10.26 -8.88
C GLN A 36 11.02 -9.41 -10.15
N GLN A 37 10.47 -9.91 -11.26
CA GLN A 37 10.41 -9.17 -12.53
C GLN A 37 9.51 -7.91 -12.51
N ASN A 38 8.66 -7.74 -11.50
CA ASN A 38 7.84 -6.53 -11.30
C ASN A 38 7.80 -6.13 -9.82
N ALA A 39 8.90 -6.34 -9.10
CA ALA A 39 8.97 -6.02 -7.67
C ALA A 39 8.72 -4.52 -7.40
N ASP A 40 9.17 -3.65 -8.29
CA ASP A 40 8.89 -2.21 -8.27
C ASP A 40 7.37 -1.93 -8.33
N LYS A 41 6.67 -2.46 -9.34
CA LYS A 41 5.22 -2.29 -9.45
C LYS A 41 4.48 -2.89 -8.26
N THR A 42 4.93 -4.05 -7.79
CA THR A 42 4.34 -4.71 -6.63
C THR A 42 4.50 -3.85 -5.39
N LEU A 43 5.70 -3.35 -5.10
CA LEU A 43 5.93 -2.47 -3.95
C LEU A 43 5.07 -1.21 -4.02
N ALA A 44 4.89 -0.62 -5.21
CA ALA A 44 4.02 0.55 -5.41
C ALA A 44 2.51 0.24 -5.38
N SER A 45 2.11 -1.02 -5.54
CA SER A 45 0.70 -1.43 -5.55
C SER A 45 0.11 -1.57 -4.15
N TYR A 46 0.94 -1.56 -3.10
CA TYR A 46 0.52 -1.74 -1.72
C TYR A 46 1.10 -0.64 -0.82
N GLN A 47 0.32 -0.28 0.19
CA GLN A 47 0.82 0.36 1.40
C GLN A 47 1.28 -0.73 2.37
N TRP A 48 2.53 -0.66 2.80
CA TRP A 48 3.14 -1.70 3.64
C TRP A 48 3.24 -1.21 5.08
N SER A 49 2.76 -2.00 6.04
CA SER A 49 2.74 -1.58 7.45
C SER A 49 3.29 -2.66 8.38
N THR A 50 3.99 -2.25 9.43
CA THR A 50 4.43 -3.13 10.52
C THR A 50 4.37 -2.39 11.85
N THR A 51 4.13 -3.12 12.94
CA THR A 51 4.37 -2.60 14.28
C THR A 51 5.87 -2.65 14.59
N THR A 52 6.35 -1.74 15.44
CA THR A 52 7.76 -1.65 15.83
C THR A 52 7.87 -1.34 17.31
N GLY A 53 8.20 -2.36 18.12
CA GLY A 53 8.30 -2.21 19.57
C GLY A 53 7.00 -1.67 20.18
N SER A 54 7.12 -0.67 21.05
CA SER A 54 6.00 0.00 21.73
C SER A 54 5.55 1.31 21.07
N ALA A 55 5.95 1.57 19.83
CA ALA A 55 5.55 2.78 19.13
C ALA A 55 4.01 2.86 18.97
N PRO A 56 3.37 4.03 19.20
CA PRO A 56 1.90 4.13 19.22
C PRO A 56 1.20 3.81 17.89
N LYS A 57 1.85 4.08 16.75
CA LYS A 57 1.33 3.86 15.41
C LYS A 57 2.27 2.94 14.62
N PRO A 58 1.76 2.18 13.63
CA PRO A 58 2.62 1.37 12.78
C PRO A 58 3.60 2.23 11.96
N LEU A 59 4.72 1.63 11.60
CA LEU A 59 5.62 2.14 10.58
C LEU A 59 5.01 1.80 9.21
N VAL A 60 4.72 2.80 8.41
CA VAL A 60 4.02 2.65 7.12
C VAL A 60 4.89 3.12 5.97
N LEU A 61 5.05 2.29 4.94
CA LEU A 61 5.79 2.57 3.72
C LEU A 61 4.84 2.76 2.54
N ASN A 62 5.08 3.80 1.75
CA ASN A 62 4.41 4.06 0.49
C ASN A 62 5.47 4.29 -0.58
N PHE A 63 5.55 3.37 -1.54
CA PHE A 63 6.41 3.48 -2.72
C PHE A 63 5.58 4.07 -3.87
N ASP A 64 6.04 5.13 -4.51
CA ASP A 64 5.38 5.68 -5.69
C ASP A 64 6.10 5.35 -7.00
N ASP A 65 5.36 5.49 -8.11
CA ASP A 65 5.82 5.25 -9.48
C ASP A 65 6.85 6.29 -9.98
N LYS A 66 7.07 7.36 -9.21
CA LYS A 66 8.06 8.42 -9.45
C LYS A 66 9.36 8.20 -8.69
N GLY A 67 9.53 7.03 -8.06
CA GLY A 67 10.76 6.68 -7.35
C GLY A 67 10.91 7.36 -5.99
N ARG A 68 9.80 7.75 -5.33
CA ARG A 68 9.80 8.28 -3.96
C ARG A 68 9.21 7.27 -2.99
N LEU A 69 9.92 7.08 -1.88
CA LEU A 69 9.50 6.30 -0.73
C LEU A 69 9.07 7.30 0.35
N GLY A 70 7.78 7.31 0.69
CA GLY A 70 7.25 7.97 1.86
C GLY A 70 7.16 7.01 3.04
N ILE A 71 7.59 7.46 4.22
CA ILE A 71 7.57 6.67 5.45
C ILE A 71 6.80 7.46 6.51
N SER A 72 5.66 6.94 6.94
CA SER A 72 4.90 7.50 8.06
C SER A 72 5.28 6.76 9.34
N THR A 73 5.65 7.53 10.36
CA THR A 73 5.93 7.00 11.70
C THR A 73 4.91 7.54 12.71
N SER A 74 5.07 7.18 13.97
CA SER A 74 4.24 7.66 15.08
C SER A 74 4.40 9.16 15.34
N CYS A 75 5.52 9.75 14.95
CA CYS A 75 5.83 11.15 15.20
C CYS A 75 6.20 11.85 13.89
N ASN A 76 7.39 11.62 13.34
CA ASN A 76 7.82 12.31 12.12
C ASN A 76 7.41 11.60 10.81
N GLY A 77 7.25 12.39 9.75
CA GLY A 77 7.23 11.89 8.38
C GLY A 77 8.66 11.82 7.84
N MET A 78 8.99 10.76 7.11
CA MET A 78 10.29 10.61 6.47
C MET A 78 10.13 10.30 4.97
N GLY A 79 11.18 10.59 4.20
CA GLY A 79 11.17 10.35 2.76
C GLY A 79 12.56 10.11 2.19
N SER A 80 12.63 9.24 1.18
CA SER A 80 13.86 8.96 0.42
C SER A 80 13.50 8.66 -1.04
N SER A 81 14.48 8.71 -1.94
CA SER A 81 14.33 8.09 -3.26
C SER A 81 14.36 6.57 -3.11
N TRP A 82 13.73 5.84 -4.02
CA TRP A 82 13.86 4.38 -4.09
C TRP A 82 13.91 3.87 -5.53
N LYS A 83 14.51 2.69 -5.70
CA LYS A 83 14.43 1.86 -6.91
C LYS A 83 14.77 0.41 -6.55
N ILE A 84 14.49 -0.51 -7.46
CA ILE A 84 14.97 -1.88 -7.37
C ILE A 84 16.23 -2.04 -8.23
N GLU A 85 17.32 -2.51 -7.62
CA GLU A 85 18.52 -2.95 -8.33
C GLU A 85 19.00 -4.26 -7.74
N ASN A 86 19.31 -5.25 -8.59
CA ASN A 86 19.84 -6.55 -8.18
C ASN A 86 19.04 -7.21 -7.04
N ASN A 87 17.70 -7.11 -7.11
CA ASN A 87 16.79 -7.58 -6.07
C ASN A 87 17.03 -6.95 -4.68
N GLN A 88 17.42 -5.68 -4.66
CA GLN A 88 17.53 -4.89 -3.43
C GLN A 88 16.73 -3.60 -3.60
N ILE A 89 16.11 -3.15 -2.51
CA ILE A 89 15.55 -1.81 -2.42
C ILE A 89 16.74 -0.87 -2.21
N VAL A 90 17.04 -0.06 -3.22
CA VAL A 90 18.11 0.93 -3.17
C VAL A 90 17.50 2.28 -2.83
N THR A 91 17.94 2.87 -1.73
CA THR A 91 17.45 4.16 -1.26
C THR A 91 18.53 5.22 -1.18
N GLY A 92 18.13 6.48 -1.30
CA GLY A 92 19.00 7.63 -1.11
C GLY A 92 19.05 8.07 0.35
N HIS A 93 19.52 9.30 0.58
CA HIS A 93 19.52 9.89 1.90
C HIS A 93 18.10 10.04 2.44
N LEU A 94 17.88 9.65 3.68
CA LEU A 94 16.58 9.76 4.34
C LEU A 94 16.43 11.17 4.92
N MET A 95 15.39 11.86 4.50
CA MET A 95 14.97 13.14 5.06
C MET A 95 13.82 12.91 6.03
N ALA A 96 13.76 13.68 7.13
CA ALA A 96 12.70 13.57 8.12
C ALA A 96 12.28 14.95 8.63
N THR A 97 11.02 15.06 9.06
CA THR A 97 10.60 16.16 9.92
C THR A 97 11.27 16.04 11.30
N GLN A 98 11.28 17.13 12.08
CA GLN A 98 11.90 17.17 13.40
C GLN A 98 10.94 17.70 14.45
N MET A 99 10.05 16.85 14.94
CA MET A 99 9.20 17.11 16.09
C MET A 99 9.81 16.53 17.38
N ALA A 100 9.39 17.04 18.53
CA ALA A 100 9.73 16.44 19.81
C ALA A 100 8.94 15.13 19.99
N CYS A 101 9.65 14.00 19.94
CA CYS A 101 9.03 12.68 19.91
C CYS A 101 9.27 11.90 21.20
N PRO A 102 8.28 11.10 21.66
CA PRO A 102 8.50 10.12 22.70
C PRO A 102 9.55 9.08 22.27
N GLU A 103 10.25 8.50 23.24
CA GLU A 103 11.35 7.55 23.00
C GLU A 103 10.95 6.38 22.08
N ALA A 104 9.79 5.77 22.30
CA ALA A 104 9.30 4.67 21.46
C ALA A 104 9.11 5.08 19.98
N SER A 105 8.72 6.34 19.74
CA SER A 105 8.60 6.87 18.36
C SER A 105 9.98 7.14 17.76
N MET A 106 10.92 7.67 18.55
CA MET A 106 12.31 7.84 18.09
C MET A 106 12.98 6.50 17.75
N GLN A 107 12.73 5.43 18.52
CA GLN A 107 13.24 4.10 18.19
C GLN A 107 12.64 3.56 16.88
N GLN A 108 11.35 3.79 16.63
CA GLN A 108 10.73 3.47 15.35
C GLN A 108 11.37 4.23 14.18
N GLU A 109 11.69 5.51 14.39
CA GLU A 109 12.41 6.34 13.42
C GLU A 109 13.83 5.83 13.15
N SER A 110 14.55 5.34 14.17
CA SER A 110 15.84 4.66 14.00
C SER A 110 15.72 3.38 13.17
N VAL A 111 14.68 2.57 13.40
CA VAL A 111 14.40 1.38 12.56
C VAL A 111 14.19 1.77 11.10
N ALA A 112 13.43 2.84 10.83
CA ALA A 112 13.24 3.34 9.46
C ALA A 112 14.57 3.80 8.83
N SER A 113 15.41 4.50 9.58
CA SER A 113 16.74 4.92 9.13
C SER A 113 17.65 3.73 8.80
N ASP A 114 17.68 2.71 9.65
CA ASP A 114 18.49 1.50 9.45
C ASP A 114 18.07 0.70 8.20
N LEU A 115 16.78 0.73 7.87
CA LEU A 115 16.22 0.07 6.71
C LEU A 115 16.41 0.88 5.42
N PHE A 116 16.36 2.22 5.47
CA PHE A 116 16.16 3.04 4.27
C PHE A 116 17.07 4.27 4.11
N SER A 117 18.00 4.58 5.03
CA SER A 117 18.95 5.69 4.82
C SER A 117 20.22 5.25 4.10
N ASN A 118 20.36 5.61 2.81
CA ASN A 118 21.47 5.22 1.93
C ASN A 118 21.71 3.70 1.88
N ARG A 119 20.64 2.93 1.70
CA ARG A 119 20.67 1.46 1.81
C ARG A 119 20.59 0.79 0.45
N LYS A 120 21.15 -0.42 0.40
CA LYS A 120 20.82 -1.45 -0.59
C LYS A 120 20.25 -2.64 0.18
N ALA A 121 18.98 -2.53 0.56
CA ALA A 121 18.35 -3.47 1.47
C ALA A 121 17.86 -4.71 0.70
N PRO A 122 18.35 -5.92 1.02
CA PRO A 122 17.74 -7.15 0.52
C PRO A 122 16.30 -7.25 1.00
N PHE A 123 15.43 -7.79 0.16
CA PHE A 123 14.03 -7.99 0.50
C PHE A 123 13.47 -9.29 -0.08
N VAL A 124 12.35 -9.72 0.48
CA VAL A 124 11.55 -10.86 0.02
C VAL A 124 10.10 -10.44 -0.04
N LEU A 125 9.42 -10.73 -1.16
CA LEU A 125 7.98 -10.57 -1.31
C LEU A 125 7.31 -11.95 -1.23
N ASP A 126 6.30 -12.09 -0.38
CA ASP A 126 5.38 -13.22 -0.40
C ASP A 126 3.98 -12.73 -0.78
N LEU A 127 3.52 -13.15 -1.96
CA LEU A 127 2.24 -12.75 -2.55
C LEU A 127 1.22 -13.90 -2.55
N LYS A 128 1.46 -14.97 -1.78
CA LYS A 128 0.58 -16.15 -1.75
C LYS A 128 -0.80 -15.85 -1.17
N ASP A 129 -0.89 -14.90 -0.24
CA ASP A 129 -2.15 -14.31 0.23
C ASP A 129 -2.36 -12.95 -0.46
N PRO A 130 -3.24 -12.85 -1.47
CA PRO A 130 -3.49 -11.58 -2.16
C PRO A 130 -4.14 -10.51 -1.27
N GLN A 131 -4.78 -10.90 -0.17
CA GLN A 131 -5.42 -9.96 0.76
C GLN A 131 -4.41 -9.38 1.76
N ASN A 132 -3.40 -10.17 2.14
CA ASN A 132 -2.36 -9.77 3.09
C ASN A 132 -0.96 -10.20 2.62
N PRO A 133 -0.47 -9.70 1.47
CA PRO A 133 0.88 -10.02 1.03
C PRO A 133 1.90 -9.48 2.02
N THR A 134 3.08 -10.09 2.07
CA THR A 134 4.15 -9.66 2.98
C THR A 134 5.39 -9.19 2.23
N LEU A 135 5.99 -8.13 2.77
CA LEU A 135 7.30 -7.61 2.38
C LEU A 135 8.24 -7.79 3.56
N THR A 136 9.27 -8.60 3.42
CA THR A 136 10.35 -8.69 4.40
C THR A 136 11.52 -7.85 3.95
N VAL A 137 11.94 -6.87 4.75
CA VAL A 137 13.15 -6.06 4.50
C VAL A 137 14.23 -6.43 5.53
N ILE A 138 15.46 -6.59 5.06
CA ILE A 138 16.60 -7.01 5.88
C ILE A 138 17.50 -5.79 6.15
N SER A 139 17.66 -5.45 7.42
CA SER A 139 18.51 -4.34 7.89
C SER A 139 20.01 -4.64 7.73
N ALA A 140 20.86 -3.65 7.99
CA ALA A 140 22.32 -3.80 7.94
C ALA A 140 22.86 -4.85 8.91
N THR A 141 22.18 -5.05 10.03
CA THR A 141 22.56 -6.01 11.08
C THR A 141 22.02 -7.42 10.80
N GLY A 142 21.28 -7.62 9.71
CA GLY A 142 20.61 -8.88 9.39
C GLY A 142 19.25 -9.06 10.05
N GLN A 143 18.82 -8.13 10.92
CA GLN A 143 17.47 -8.15 11.49
C GLN A 143 16.43 -8.01 10.37
N LYS A 144 15.39 -8.84 10.43
CA LYS A 144 14.28 -8.86 9.46
C LYS A 144 13.08 -8.09 10.02
N TYR A 145 12.44 -7.31 9.16
CA TYR A 145 11.20 -6.62 9.44
C TYR A 145 10.16 -7.04 8.40
N VAL A 146 9.02 -7.54 8.86
CA VAL A 146 7.95 -8.06 8.01
C VAL A 146 6.81 -7.07 8.01
N PHE A 147 6.51 -6.53 6.83
CA PHE A 147 5.41 -5.61 6.60
C PHE A 147 4.26 -6.36 5.95
N THR A 148 3.04 -6.03 6.33
CA THR A 148 1.81 -6.49 5.69
C THR A 148 1.32 -5.43 4.72
N GLY A 149 1.02 -5.84 3.49
CA GLY A 149 0.53 -4.98 2.41
C GLY A 149 -0.98 -4.85 2.41
N LYS A 150 -1.50 -3.63 2.24
CA LYS A 150 -2.89 -3.34 1.85
C LYS A 150 -2.85 -2.68 0.47
N MET A 151 -3.68 -3.14 -0.48
CA MET A 151 -3.70 -2.55 -1.82
C MET A 151 -3.96 -1.05 -1.74
N THR A 152 -3.22 -0.28 -2.54
CA THR A 152 -3.49 1.14 -2.75
C THR A 152 -4.82 1.32 -3.47
N PRO A 153 -5.55 2.43 -3.25
CA PRO A 153 -6.77 2.71 -4.00
C PRO A 153 -6.56 2.70 -5.52
N GLU A 154 -5.44 3.23 -6.00
CA GLU A 154 -5.05 3.22 -7.42
C GLU A 154 -5.04 1.78 -7.99
N THR A 155 -4.49 0.82 -7.22
CA THR A 155 -4.46 -0.59 -7.59
C THR A 155 -5.83 -1.24 -7.47
N LYS A 156 -6.54 -0.99 -6.36
CA LYS A 156 -7.85 -1.56 -6.05
C LYS A 156 -8.89 -1.19 -7.12
N TYR A 157 -8.90 0.07 -7.56
CA TYR A 157 -9.85 0.56 -8.56
C TYR A 157 -9.31 0.48 -10.00
N ASN A 158 -8.00 0.23 -10.17
CA ASN A 158 -7.34 0.20 -11.47
C ASN A 158 -7.68 1.44 -12.31
N ALA A 159 -7.58 2.60 -11.67
CA ALA A 159 -7.92 3.91 -12.18
C ALA A 159 -7.00 4.97 -11.55
N GLN A 160 -6.72 6.04 -12.30
CA GLN A 160 -6.08 7.22 -11.72
C GLN A 160 -7.11 8.02 -10.91
N ALA A 161 -6.66 8.58 -9.79
CA ALA A 161 -7.49 9.46 -8.99
C ALA A 161 -7.75 10.78 -9.71
N GLU A 162 -9.01 11.19 -9.77
CA GLU A 162 -9.38 12.59 -9.94
C GLU A 162 -9.32 13.28 -8.58
N ILE A 163 -8.62 14.41 -8.50
CA ILE A 163 -8.56 15.20 -7.27
C ILE A 163 -9.73 16.18 -7.25
N ILE A 164 -10.57 16.07 -6.22
CA ILE A 164 -11.67 17.01 -5.97
C ILE A 164 -11.53 17.61 -4.56
N PHE A 165 -12.15 18.77 -4.36
CA PHE A 165 -12.21 19.41 -3.05
C PHE A 165 -13.66 19.56 -2.61
N LEU A 166 -13.94 19.12 -1.39
CA LEU A 166 -15.27 19.21 -0.79
C LEU A 166 -15.18 20.05 0.47
N GLU A 167 -16.08 21.02 0.61
CA GLU A 167 -16.38 21.62 1.90
C GLU A 167 -17.48 20.81 2.54
N ILE A 168 -17.23 20.37 3.77
CA ILE A 168 -18.09 19.52 4.57
C ILE A 168 -18.76 20.39 5.64
N SER A 169 -20.09 20.34 5.66
CA SER A 169 -20.89 20.99 6.68
C SER A 169 -20.66 20.33 8.05
N PRO A 170 -20.68 21.12 9.14
CA PRO A 170 -20.76 20.56 10.50
C PRO A 170 -22.06 19.77 10.73
N GLU A 171 -23.11 20.06 9.96
CA GLU A 171 -24.39 19.36 10.03
C GLU A 171 -24.47 18.20 9.04
N THR A 172 -25.14 17.14 9.46
CA THR A 172 -25.54 16.01 8.61
C THR A 172 -27.06 15.96 8.48
N LYS A 173 -27.57 15.29 7.46
CA LYS A 173 -29.01 15.14 7.24
C LYS A 173 -29.40 13.69 7.00
N SER A 174 -30.56 13.31 7.50
CA SER A 174 -31.20 12.05 7.11
C SER A 174 -31.47 12.05 5.61
N CYS A 175 -31.14 10.94 4.96
CA CYS A 175 -31.27 10.76 3.53
C CYS A 175 -31.57 9.29 3.24
N THR A 176 -31.95 8.97 2.00
CA THR A 176 -32.19 7.59 1.57
C THR A 176 -31.44 7.35 0.28
N GLY A 177 -30.44 6.47 0.34
CA GLY A 177 -29.77 5.90 -0.83
C GLY A 177 -30.31 4.50 -1.07
N VAL A 178 -29.44 3.49 -1.02
CA VAL A 178 -29.84 2.06 -0.99
C VAL A 178 -30.71 1.76 0.24
N ALA A 179 -30.43 2.42 1.36
CA ALA A 179 -31.19 2.35 2.60
C ALA A 179 -31.25 3.73 3.28
N PRO A 180 -32.16 3.94 4.26
CA PRO A 180 -32.13 5.12 5.12
C PRO A 180 -30.79 5.24 5.84
N GLN A 181 -30.18 6.42 5.77
CA GLN A 181 -28.87 6.70 6.36
C GLN A 181 -28.73 8.18 6.73
N THR A 182 -27.60 8.53 7.34
CA THR A 182 -27.21 9.92 7.61
C THR A 182 -26.15 10.33 6.60
N CYS A 183 -26.45 11.35 5.79
CA CYS A 183 -25.57 11.88 4.76
C CYS A 183 -24.82 13.12 5.26
N LEU A 184 -23.59 13.29 4.78
CA LEU A 184 -22.90 14.57 4.86
C LEU A 184 -23.61 15.60 3.98
N GLN A 185 -23.50 16.88 4.34
CA GLN A 185 -23.80 17.97 3.42
C GLN A 185 -22.49 18.53 2.87
N VAL A 186 -22.38 18.59 1.54
CA VAL A 186 -21.16 18.99 0.86
C VAL A 186 -21.41 20.00 -0.25
N ARG A 187 -20.38 20.76 -0.59
CA ARG A 187 -20.30 21.55 -1.83
C ARG A 187 -18.90 21.45 -2.42
N GLU A 188 -18.81 21.45 -3.74
CA GLU A 188 -17.53 21.34 -4.43
C GLU A 188 -16.79 22.70 -4.45
N LEU A 189 -15.46 22.62 -4.38
CA LEU A 189 -14.56 23.76 -4.50
C LEU A 189 -13.56 23.49 -5.61
N LYS A 190 -13.18 24.56 -6.32
CA LYS A 190 -12.06 24.52 -7.25
C LYS A 190 -10.95 25.44 -6.79
N TYR A 191 -9.73 24.98 -7.01
CA TYR A 191 -8.51 25.71 -6.79
C TYR A 191 -7.79 25.85 -8.12
N ASN A 192 -7.07 26.95 -8.32
CA ASN A 192 -6.12 27.06 -9.42
C ASN A 192 -4.77 26.43 -9.05
N ASP A 193 -3.84 26.42 -10.00
CA ASP A 193 -2.50 25.85 -9.85
C ASP A 193 -1.65 26.55 -8.77
N SER A 194 -2.04 27.76 -8.34
CA SER A 194 -1.40 28.50 -7.24
C SER A 194 -2.04 28.22 -5.87
N GLY A 195 -3.01 27.30 -5.79
CA GLY A 195 -3.69 26.94 -4.55
C GLY A 195 -4.72 27.99 -4.08
N VAL A 196 -5.17 28.88 -4.96
CA VAL A 196 -6.19 29.89 -4.64
C VAL A 196 -7.58 29.36 -5.02
N LYS A 197 -8.56 29.50 -4.12
CA LYS A 197 -9.97 29.16 -4.37
C LYS A 197 -10.52 30.01 -5.51
N THR A 198 -11.01 29.36 -6.57
CA THR A 198 -11.56 30.04 -7.76
C THR A 198 -13.06 29.86 -7.90
N GLN A 199 -13.61 28.75 -7.40
CA GLN A 199 -15.04 28.47 -7.42
C GLN A 199 -15.46 27.79 -6.12
N ILE A 200 -16.62 28.19 -5.62
CA ILE A 200 -17.33 27.52 -4.53
C ILE A 200 -18.77 27.39 -5.01
N ASP A 201 -19.27 26.16 -5.06
CA ASP A 201 -20.67 25.95 -5.40
C ASP A 201 -21.58 26.59 -4.34
N LYS A 202 -22.63 27.27 -4.78
CA LYS A 202 -23.46 28.07 -3.88
C LYS A 202 -24.32 27.19 -2.97
N ASP A 203 -24.79 26.08 -3.52
CA ASP A 203 -25.78 25.21 -2.89
C ASP A 203 -25.12 24.01 -2.22
N TRP A 204 -25.60 23.69 -1.03
CA TRP A 204 -25.24 22.45 -0.35
C TRP A 204 -26.01 21.27 -0.95
N THR A 205 -25.30 20.17 -1.17
CA THR A 205 -25.85 18.91 -1.65
C THR A 205 -25.67 17.81 -0.62
N LEU A 206 -26.50 16.77 -0.68
CA LEU A 206 -26.33 15.59 0.16
C LEU A 206 -25.29 14.67 -0.48
N PHE A 207 -24.33 14.21 0.32
CA PHE A 207 -23.35 13.22 -0.09
C PHE A 207 -23.79 11.84 0.40
N TYR A 208 -24.23 11.00 -0.54
CA TYR A 208 -24.86 9.71 -0.27
C TYR A 208 -23.84 8.57 -0.11
N ASP A 209 -22.59 8.81 -0.50
CA ASP A 209 -21.49 7.86 -0.44
C ASP A 209 -20.66 8.03 0.83
N GLN A 210 -19.76 7.08 1.07
CA GLN A 210 -18.75 7.17 2.13
C GLN A 210 -17.42 7.65 1.55
N ILE A 211 -16.64 8.36 2.36
CA ILE A 211 -15.27 8.76 2.02
C ILE A 211 -14.32 7.92 2.89
N GLU A 212 -13.63 6.95 2.28
CA GLU A 212 -12.69 6.07 3.00
C GLU A 212 -11.61 6.92 3.70
N GLY A 213 -11.46 6.73 5.00
CA GLY A 213 -10.46 7.45 5.82
C GLY A 213 -10.88 8.83 6.32
N PHE A 214 -12.08 9.31 5.98
CA PHE A 214 -12.64 10.55 6.54
C PHE A 214 -13.56 10.26 7.72
N GLU A 215 -13.38 11.01 8.81
CA GLU A 215 -14.29 11.01 9.96
C GLU A 215 -14.89 12.41 10.11
N HIS A 216 -16.22 12.49 10.13
CA HIS A 216 -16.93 13.76 10.26
C HIS A 216 -16.82 14.31 11.68
N ASN A 217 -16.56 15.62 11.80
CA ASN A 217 -16.55 16.31 13.08
C ASN A 217 -17.66 17.38 13.12
N PRO A 218 -18.71 17.20 13.94
CA PRO A 218 -19.81 18.17 14.03
C PRO A 218 -19.42 19.50 14.68
N ALA A 219 -18.26 19.60 15.32
CA ALA A 219 -17.73 20.84 15.90
C ALA A 219 -16.99 21.71 14.87
N GLU A 220 -16.79 21.22 13.64
CA GLU A 220 -15.98 21.87 12.63
C GLU A 220 -16.65 21.87 11.26
N ARG A 221 -16.42 22.94 10.53
CA ARG A 221 -16.53 22.98 9.07
C ARG A 221 -15.15 22.67 8.49
N GLN A 222 -15.09 21.78 7.52
CA GLN A 222 -13.82 21.29 7.00
C GLN A 222 -13.79 21.37 5.47
N VAL A 223 -12.67 21.81 4.89
CA VAL A 223 -12.41 21.62 3.46
C VAL A 223 -11.43 20.47 3.33
N ILE A 224 -11.82 19.43 2.59
CA ILE A 224 -11.02 18.24 2.36
C ILE A 224 -10.66 18.08 0.90
N ARG A 225 -9.47 17.54 0.65
CA ARG A 225 -9.06 17.02 -0.65
C ARG A 225 -9.39 15.53 -0.68
N VAL A 226 -10.07 15.10 -1.73
CA VAL A 226 -10.53 13.72 -1.92
C VAL A 226 -10.00 13.19 -3.23
N LYS A 227 -9.50 11.96 -3.22
CA LYS A 227 -9.22 11.18 -4.42
C LYS A 227 -10.47 10.44 -4.83
N ARG A 228 -11.01 10.78 -6.01
CA ARG A 228 -12.17 10.15 -6.64
C ARG A 228 -11.71 9.15 -7.70
N TYR A 229 -12.13 7.91 -7.59
CA TYR A 229 -11.80 6.84 -8.53
C TYR A 229 -13.06 6.35 -9.23
N GLU A 230 -13.00 6.15 -10.54
CA GLU A 230 -14.10 5.51 -11.28
C GLU A 230 -14.14 4.01 -10.97
N ILE A 231 -15.32 3.50 -10.59
CA ILE A 231 -15.56 2.09 -10.35
C ILE A 231 -15.95 1.44 -11.68
N LYS A 232 -15.21 0.42 -12.10
CA LYS A 232 -15.55 -0.36 -13.31
C LYS A 232 -16.73 -1.28 -13.02
N ASN A 233 -17.80 -1.15 -13.80
CA ASN A 233 -19.03 -1.94 -13.69
C ASN A 233 -19.67 -1.88 -12.29
N PRO A 234 -20.08 -0.70 -11.80
CA PRO A 234 -20.73 -0.58 -10.49
C PRO A 234 -22.06 -1.34 -10.49
N ALA A 235 -22.49 -1.82 -9.32
CA ALA A 235 -23.85 -2.32 -9.16
C ALA A 235 -24.88 -1.22 -9.42
N ALA A 236 -26.12 -1.58 -9.80
CA ALA A 236 -27.14 -0.61 -10.23
C ALA A 236 -27.41 0.51 -9.20
N ASP A 237 -27.36 0.19 -7.91
CA ASP A 237 -27.61 1.13 -6.82
C ASP A 237 -26.32 1.66 -6.15
N GLN A 238 -25.16 1.36 -6.74
CA GLN A 238 -23.85 1.83 -6.27
C GLN A 238 -23.43 3.07 -7.05
N SER A 239 -22.79 4.02 -6.37
CA SER A 239 -22.12 5.13 -7.04
C SER A 239 -21.10 4.64 -8.08
N LYS A 240 -20.99 5.36 -9.19
CA LYS A 240 -19.93 5.14 -10.19
C LYS A 240 -18.54 5.51 -9.67
N TYR A 241 -18.45 6.07 -8.45
CA TYR A 241 -17.21 6.56 -7.87
C TYR A 241 -16.93 5.95 -6.50
N ALA A 242 -15.64 5.75 -6.21
CA ALA A 242 -15.13 5.58 -4.87
C ALA A 242 -14.38 6.83 -4.43
N TYR A 243 -14.48 7.18 -3.15
CA TYR A 243 -13.90 8.38 -2.58
C TYR A 243 -12.96 8.02 -1.45
N VAL A 244 -11.73 8.53 -1.50
CA VAL A 244 -10.71 8.32 -0.47
C VAL A 244 -10.23 9.68 0.02
N HIS A 245 -10.25 9.87 1.33
CA HIS A 245 -9.70 11.06 1.97
C HIS A 245 -8.19 11.14 1.71
N ASP A 246 -7.74 12.29 1.23
CA ASP A 246 -6.32 12.55 1.01
C ASP A 246 -5.76 13.44 2.12
N MET A 247 -6.42 14.57 2.36
CA MET A 247 -6.06 15.48 3.45
C MET A 247 -7.18 16.45 3.79
N THR A 248 -7.15 16.99 5.01
CA THR A 248 -7.91 18.19 5.38
C THR A 248 -7.08 19.42 5.06
N VAL A 249 -7.60 20.29 4.19
CA VAL A 249 -6.94 21.51 3.73
C VAL A 249 -7.24 22.67 4.69
N GLU A 250 -8.47 22.74 5.18
CA GLU A 250 -8.90 23.81 6.11
C GLU A 250 -9.84 23.25 7.17
N ARG A 251 -9.79 23.85 8.36
CA ARG A 251 -10.70 23.59 9.48
C ARG A 251 -11.17 24.91 10.06
N THR A 252 -12.46 25.01 10.32
CA THR A 252 -13.08 26.17 10.97
C THR A 252 -14.02 25.68 12.06
N THR A 253 -13.73 26.02 13.31
CA THR A 253 -14.59 25.66 14.44
C THR A 253 -15.93 26.38 14.36
N VAL A 254 -17.01 25.65 14.63
CA VAL A 254 -18.34 26.22 14.80
C VAL A 254 -18.45 26.77 16.21
N LYS A 255 -18.85 28.03 16.33
CA LYS A 255 -19.10 28.68 17.62
C LYS A 255 -20.52 28.43 18.11
#